data_AF-A0AAW1F7H9-F1
#
_entry.id   AF-A0AAW1F7H9-F1
#
_cell.length_a   1.000
_cell.length_b   1.000
_cell.length_c   1.000
_cell.angle_alpha   90.00
_cell.angle_beta   90.00
_cell.angle_gamma   90.00
#
_symmetry.space_group_name_H-M   'P 1'
#
loop_
_entity.id
_entity.type
_entity.pdbx_description
1 polymer ?
#
loop_
_entity_poly.entity_id
_entity_poly.type
_entity_poly.pdbx_seq_one_letter_code
_entity_poly.pdbx_strand_id
1 'polypeptide(L)'
;MGYMIVAEHSSTLLHLKRSPGIRSWSLLVCIASVGLAAAYYSSDSVLWKLFYVAGCLFVAMQNMEEWEEAVFDKTNNLIELKTFSLYALVLTLWKKGQEKVVLDLTQLCDICVQEVKVRYLGKGYLLMLRLAAGFSYPLTQSATLGDRNDVEAMAALLKRFLGLEELQQSRQQEEEAEYGGEEEEEEEAESLDNSSDSDGEADKL
;
A
#
# COMPACT_ATOMS: atom_id res chain seq x y z
N MET A 1 9.38 -6.76 14.49
CA MET A 1 8.95 -5.45 13.94
C MET A 1 8.02 -5.81 12.79
N GLY A 2 6.71 -5.83 13.03
CA GLY A 2 5.72 -6.19 12.02
C GLY A 2 5.22 -4.95 11.31
N TYR A 3 5.10 -5.01 9.99
CA TYR A 3 4.70 -3.89 9.13
C TYR A 3 3.27 -3.43 9.41
N MET A 4 2.30 -4.34 9.37
CA MET A 4 0.94 -4.12 9.83
C MET A 4 0.46 -5.39 10.53
N ILE A 5 -0.32 -5.23 11.58
CA ILE A 5 -0.94 -6.35 12.30
C ILE A 5 -2.40 -6.39 11.90
N VAL A 6 -2.89 -7.58 11.57
CA VAL A 6 -4.32 -7.82 11.33
C VAL A 6 -5.04 -7.67 12.67
N ALA A 7 -5.76 -6.56 12.82
CA ALA A 7 -6.53 -6.26 14.03
C ALA A 7 -7.86 -6.99 14.01
N GLU A 8 -8.55 -6.99 12.87
CA GLU A 8 -9.79 -7.75 12.66
C GLU A 8 -9.81 -8.36 11.26
N HIS A 9 -10.20 -9.63 11.20
CA HIS A 9 -10.37 -10.37 9.96
C HIS A 9 -11.77 -10.98 9.96
N SER A 10 -12.67 -10.38 9.20
CA SER A 10 -13.98 -10.91 8.86
C SER A 10 -14.03 -11.16 7.34
N SER A 11 -15.00 -11.93 6.86
CA SER A 11 -15.18 -12.18 5.42
C SER A 11 -15.44 -10.91 4.61
N THR A 12 -15.94 -9.86 5.27
CA THR A 12 -16.34 -8.59 4.65
C THR A 12 -15.51 -7.39 5.07
N LEU A 13 -14.74 -7.50 6.16
CA LEU A 13 -13.95 -6.40 6.71
C LEU A 13 -12.56 -6.89 7.11
N LEU A 14 -11.53 -6.23 6.59
CA LEU A 14 -10.14 -6.44 6.98
C LEU A 14 -9.57 -5.15 7.55
N HIS A 15 -9.26 -5.17 8.84
CA HIS A 15 -8.67 -4.04 9.55
C HIS A 15 -7.20 -4.34 9.85
N LEU A 16 -6.31 -3.55 9.27
CA LEU A 16 -4.88 -3.56 9.52
C LEU A 16 -4.52 -2.36 10.39
N LYS A 17 -3.75 -2.60 11.44
CA LYS A 17 -3.26 -1.55 12.34
C LYS A 17 -1.76 -1.64 12.51
N ARG A 18 -1.11 -0.49 12.50
CA ARG A 18 0.30 -0.31 12.81
C ARG A 18 0.45 0.62 14.01
N SER A 19 0.98 0.06 15.10
CA SER A 19 1.38 0.84 16.26
C SER A 19 2.85 1.23 16.17
N PRO A 20 3.26 2.37 16.73
CA PRO A 20 4.65 2.80 16.79
C PRO A 20 5.52 1.72 17.44
N GLY A 21 6.71 1.52 16.87
CA GLY A 21 7.62 0.46 17.28
C GLY A 21 8.20 0.69 18.68
N ILE A 22 8.74 -0.37 19.27
CA ILE A 22 9.44 -0.32 20.58
C ILE A 22 10.55 0.73 20.59
N ARG A 23 11.19 0.99 19.44
CA ARG A 23 12.24 2.02 19.29
C ARG A 23 11.67 3.42 19.52
N SER A 24 10.55 3.74 18.88
CA SER A 24 9.88 5.03 19.05
C SER A 24 9.42 5.25 20.50
N TRP A 25 8.82 4.24 21.13
CA TRP A 25 8.48 4.28 22.55
C TRP A 25 9.69 4.48 23.46
N SER A 26 10.81 3.80 23.17
CA SER A 26 12.03 3.94 23.95
C SER A 26 12.65 5.34 23.85
N LEU A 27 12.61 5.96 22.66
CA LEU A 27 13.08 7.33 22.45
C LEU A 27 12.23 8.34 23.20
N LEU A 28 10.90 8.14 23.19
CA LEU A 28 9.99 8.99 23.95
C LEU A 28 10.34 8.96 25.44
N VAL A 29 10.45 7.77 26.03
CA VAL A 29 10.77 7.61 27.45
C VAL A 29 12.16 8.17 27.77
N CYS A 30 13.16 7.91 26.92
CA CYS A 30 14.52 8.40 27.09
C CYS A 30 14.57 9.93 27.13
N ILE A 31 14.04 10.60 26.10
CA ILE A 31 14.07 12.07 26.01
C ILE A 31 13.22 12.71 27.11
N ALA A 32 12.06 12.14 27.42
CA ALA A 32 11.22 12.63 28.52
C ALA A 32 11.94 12.51 29.87
N SER A 33 12.63 11.39 30.12
CA SER A 33 13.39 11.20 31.37
C SER A 33 14.52 12.22 31.55
N VAL A 34 15.21 12.58 30.46
CA VAL A 34 16.24 13.63 30.47
C VAL A 34 15.63 14.99 30.82
N GLY A 35 14.45 15.31 30.27
CA GLY A 35 13.71 16.53 30.61
C GLY A 35 13.29 16.58 32.08
N LEU A 36 12.82 15.47 32.63
CA LEU A 36 12.50 15.36 34.05
C LEU A 36 13.74 15.50 34.94
N ALA A 37 14.86 14.86 34.58
CA ALA A 37 16.11 14.99 35.31
C ALA A 37 16.61 16.44 35.32
N ALA A 38 16.57 17.11 34.16
CA ALA A 38 16.92 18.52 34.04
C ALA A 38 16.04 19.41 34.94
N ALA A 39 14.73 19.15 34.98
CA ALA A 39 13.81 19.89 35.86
C ALA A 39 13.99 19.57 37.35
N TYR A 40 14.36 18.35 37.70
CA TYR A 40 14.57 17.92 39.08
C TYR A 40 15.86 18.49 39.67
N TYR A 41 16.98 18.41 38.93
CA TYR A 41 18.28 18.91 39.38
C TYR A 41 18.46 20.42 39.20
N SER A 42 17.64 21.06 38.37
CA SER A 42 17.65 22.52 38.24
C SER A 42 17.10 23.19 39.50
N SER A 43 17.79 24.26 39.94
CA SER A 43 17.33 25.15 41.02
C SER A 43 16.48 26.31 40.49
N ASP A 44 16.09 26.28 39.22
CA ASP A 44 15.34 27.36 38.58
C ASP A 44 13.88 27.42 39.05
N SER A 45 13.22 28.53 38.69
CA SER A 45 11.78 28.71 38.93
C SER A 45 10.95 27.62 38.26
N VAL A 46 9.73 27.41 38.77
CA VAL A 46 8.77 26.42 38.24
C VAL A 46 8.48 26.63 36.75
N LEU A 47 8.51 27.87 36.25
CA LEU A 47 8.33 28.20 34.83
C LEU A 47 9.44 27.61 33.95
N TRP A 48 10.70 27.73 34.37
CA TRP A 48 11.84 27.17 33.65
C TRP A 48 11.83 25.64 33.67
N LYS A 49 11.43 25.04 34.80
CA LYS A 49 11.26 23.59 34.92
C LYS A 49 10.18 23.06 33.98
N LEU A 50 9.02 23.73 33.93
CA LEU A 50 7.96 23.41 32.98
C LEU A 50 8.42 23.54 31.53
N PHE A 51 9.22 24.57 31.23
CA PHE A 51 9.78 24.76 29.89
C PHE A 51 10.71 23.61 29.49
N TYR A 52 11.59 23.13 30.37
CA TYR A 52 12.47 22.00 30.08
C TYR A 52 11.67 20.71 29.83
N VAL A 53 10.68 20.41 30.68
CA VAL A 53 9.83 19.22 30.53
C VAL A 53 9.00 19.30 29.25
N ALA A 54 8.35 20.44 29.00
CA ALA A 54 7.52 20.64 27.82
C ALA A 54 8.35 20.60 26.52
N GLY A 55 9.54 21.22 26.53
CA GLY A 55 10.47 21.20 25.40
C GLY A 55 10.97 19.80 25.08
N CYS A 56 11.43 19.04 26.10
CA CYS A 56 11.84 17.65 25.92
C CYS A 56 10.67 16.77 25.45
N LEU A 57 9.47 16.94 26.01
CA LEU A 57 8.28 16.21 25.58
C LEU A 57 7.92 16.54 24.12
N PHE A 58 8.04 17.80 23.71
CA PHE A 58 7.76 18.24 22.34
C PHE A 58 8.73 17.61 21.33
N VAL A 59 10.02 17.58 21.64
CA VAL A 59 11.04 16.89 20.83
C VAL A 59 10.78 15.39 20.78
N ALA A 60 10.44 14.78 21.92
CA ALA A 60 10.07 13.37 21.99
C ALA A 60 8.86 13.04 21.11
N MET A 61 7.83 13.89 21.12
CA MET A 61 6.62 13.72 20.31
C MET A 61 6.88 13.91 18.81
N GLN A 62 7.76 14.82 18.41
CA GLN A 62 8.15 14.98 16.99
C GLN A 62 8.87 13.76 16.42
N ASN A 63 9.57 13.01 17.26
CA ASN A 63 10.28 11.80 16.85
C ASN A 63 9.42 10.53 16.94
N MET A 64 8.17 10.67 17.39
CA MET A 64 7.26 9.55 17.52
C MET A 64 6.77 9.10 16.14
N GLU A 65 6.77 7.79 15.90
CA GLU A 65 6.25 7.22 14.66
C GLU A 65 4.73 7.43 14.57
N GLU A 66 4.23 7.64 13.37
CA GLU A 66 2.80 7.81 13.12
C GLU A 66 2.08 6.46 13.22
N TRP A 67 0.83 6.49 13.72
CA TRP A 67 -0.05 5.33 13.72
C TRP A 67 -0.73 5.26 12.36
N GLU A 68 -0.70 4.09 11.72
CA GLU A 68 -1.34 3.86 10.43
C GLU A 68 -2.43 2.80 10.62
N GLU A 69 -3.65 3.08 10.20
CA GLU A 69 -4.78 2.15 10.18
C GLU A 69 -5.30 2.04 8.74
N ALA A 70 -5.43 0.83 8.23
CA ALA A 70 -6.00 0.55 6.91
C ALA A 70 -7.19 -0.38 7.06
N VAL A 71 -8.37 0.08 6.65
CA VAL A 71 -9.64 -0.66 6.73
C VAL A 71 -10.12 -0.93 5.31
N PHE A 72 -10.27 -2.21 4.97
CA PHE A 72 -10.87 -2.66 3.72
C PHE A 72 -12.27 -3.17 4.02
N ASP A 73 -13.28 -2.52 3.47
CA ASP A 73 -14.69 -2.88 3.64
C ASP A 73 -15.29 -3.29 2.30
N LYS A 74 -15.63 -4.58 2.17
CA LYS A 74 -16.30 -5.14 0.99
C LYS A 74 -17.79 -4.82 0.94
N THR A 75 -18.42 -4.51 2.08
CA THR A 75 -19.86 -4.21 2.10
C THR A 75 -20.15 -2.85 1.48
N ASN A 76 -19.28 -1.88 1.76
CA ASN A 76 -19.38 -0.53 1.23
C ASN A 76 -18.50 -0.30 -0.01
N ASN A 77 -17.65 -1.26 -0.38
CA ASN A 77 -16.64 -1.15 -1.44
C ASN A 77 -15.68 0.03 -1.22
N LEU A 78 -15.22 0.24 0.02
CA LEU A 78 -14.35 1.36 0.37
C LEU A 78 -13.08 0.87 1.07
N ILE A 79 -11.98 1.54 0.78
CA ILE A 79 -10.69 1.39 1.47
C ILE A 79 -10.46 2.70 2.22
N GLU A 80 -10.43 2.63 3.55
CA GLU A 80 -10.09 3.76 4.40
C GLU A 80 -8.65 3.62 4.90
N LEU A 81 -7.78 4.53 4.50
CA LEU A 81 -6.43 4.67 5.02
C LEU A 81 -6.41 5.85 5.97
N LYS A 82 -6.15 5.60 7.24
CA LYS A 82 -6.09 6.60 8.30
C LYS A 82 -4.70 6.67 8.87
N THR A 83 -4.12 7.86 8.84
CA THR A 83 -2.85 8.14 9.50
C THR A 83 -3.11 9.08 10.68
N PHE A 84 -2.62 8.71 11.85
CA PHE A 84 -2.72 9.50 13.07
C PHE A 84 -1.33 9.88 13.57
N SER A 85 -1.07 11.18 13.59
CA SER A 85 0.15 11.74 14.17
C SER A 85 -0.16 12.32 15.54
N LEU A 86 0.46 11.75 16.58
CA LEU A 86 0.25 12.19 17.96
C LEU A 86 0.79 13.63 18.17
N TYR A 87 1.86 13.98 17.44
CA TYR A 87 2.38 15.34 17.38
C TYR A 87 1.35 16.32 16.82
N ALA A 88 0.78 16.03 15.65
CA ALA A 88 -0.25 16.87 15.05
C ALA A 88 -1.47 17.01 15.96
N LEU A 89 -1.85 15.93 16.62
CA LEU A 89 -2.98 15.88 17.53
C LEU A 89 -2.75 16.71 18.81
N VAL A 90 -1.53 16.72 19.36
CA VAL A 90 -1.15 17.60 20.48
C VAL A 90 -1.07 19.06 20.04
N LEU A 91 -0.45 19.34 18.90
CA LEU A 91 -0.31 20.71 18.39
C LEU A 91 -1.64 21.36 18.02
N THR A 92 -2.58 20.57 17.51
CA THR A 92 -3.89 21.08 17.10
C THR A 92 -4.96 20.97 18.18
N LEU A 93 -4.58 20.67 19.44
CA LEU A 93 -5.50 20.56 20.56
C LEU A 93 -6.67 19.59 20.27
N TRP A 94 -6.36 18.39 19.77
CA TRP A 94 -7.33 17.38 19.34
C TRP A 94 -8.26 17.76 18.19
N LYS A 95 -8.09 18.93 17.55
CA LYS A 95 -8.97 19.35 16.45
C LYS A 95 -8.59 18.76 15.10
N LYS A 96 -7.30 18.47 14.85
CA LYS A 96 -6.83 18.03 13.53
C LYS A 96 -5.52 17.23 13.61
N GLY A 97 -5.61 15.91 13.60
CA GLY A 97 -4.44 15.02 13.59
C GLY A 97 -4.70 13.69 12.92
N GLN A 98 -5.79 13.61 12.15
CA GLN A 98 -6.24 12.43 11.44
C GLN A 98 -6.28 12.76 9.95
N GLU A 99 -5.35 12.21 9.18
CA GLU A 99 -5.45 12.22 7.72
C GLU A 99 -6.20 10.96 7.31
N LYS A 100 -7.35 11.13 6.66
CA LYS A 100 -8.17 10.02 6.14
C LYS A 100 -8.19 10.11 4.63
N VAL A 101 -7.69 9.07 3.98
CA VAL A 101 -7.80 8.87 2.54
C VAL A 101 -8.80 7.75 2.31
N VAL A 102 -9.78 8.01 1.46
CA VAL A 102 -10.80 7.04 1.08
C VAL A 102 -10.59 6.70 -0.39
N LEU A 103 -10.40 5.43 -0.69
CA LEU A 103 -10.26 4.91 -2.04
C LEU A 103 -11.43 3.96 -2.31
N ASP A 104 -11.84 3.87 -3.56
CA ASP A 104 -12.88 2.96 -4.02
C ASP A 104 -12.27 1.57 -4.25
N LEU A 105 -12.89 0.54 -3.66
CA LEU A 105 -12.44 -0.85 -3.79
C LEU A 105 -12.65 -1.37 -5.21
N THR A 106 -13.68 -0.91 -5.90
CA THR A 106 -14.00 -1.33 -7.28
C THR A 106 -12.91 -0.92 -8.28
N GLN A 107 -12.20 0.17 -7.96
CA GLN A 107 -11.10 0.67 -8.77
C GLN A 107 -9.78 -0.02 -8.44
N LEU A 108 -9.68 -0.83 -7.39
CA LEU A 108 -8.43 -1.49 -7.04
C LEU A 108 -8.15 -2.66 -8.00
N CYS A 109 -7.07 -2.57 -8.77
CA CYS A 109 -6.69 -3.59 -9.77
C CYS A 109 -5.64 -4.57 -9.28
N ASP A 110 -4.64 -4.10 -8.53
CA ASP A 110 -3.54 -4.95 -8.06
C ASP A 110 -2.89 -4.36 -6.80
N ILE A 111 -2.16 -5.22 -6.10
CA ILE A 111 -1.33 -4.85 -4.96
C ILE A 111 0.10 -5.30 -5.28
N CYS A 112 1.01 -4.34 -5.43
CA CYS A 112 2.41 -4.61 -5.72
C CYS A 112 3.28 -4.28 -4.51
N VAL A 113 4.38 -5.02 -4.32
CA VAL A 113 5.41 -4.66 -3.36
C VAL A 113 6.50 -3.88 -4.09
N GLN A 114 6.72 -2.63 -3.71
CA GLN A 114 7.76 -1.78 -4.26
C GLN A 114 8.98 -1.73 -3.33
N GLU A 115 10.17 -2.00 -3.89
CA GLU A 115 11.43 -1.83 -3.18
C GLU A 115 11.83 -0.35 -3.18
N VAL A 116 11.87 0.26 -2.00
CA VAL A 116 12.35 1.63 -1.79
C VAL A 116 13.79 1.56 -1.28
N LYS A 117 14.74 1.98 -2.12
CA LYS A 117 16.15 2.04 -1.72
C LYS A 117 16.39 3.25 -0.82
N VAL A 118 16.63 3.01 0.46
CA VAL A 118 16.93 4.07 1.43
C VAL A 118 18.44 4.30 1.45
N ARG A 119 18.85 5.55 1.19
CA ARG A 119 20.24 5.95 0.92
C ARG A 119 21.29 5.46 1.93
N TYR A 120 20.91 5.22 3.19
CA TYR A 120 21.81 4.78 4.28
C TYR A 120 21.32 3.58 5.09
N LEU A 121 20.08 3.15 4.86
CA LEU A 121 19.39 2.15 5.68
C LEU A 121 19.08 0.86 4.90
N GLY A 122 19.62 0.73 3.68
CA GLY A 122 19.46 -0.46 2.85
C GLY A 122 18.17 -0.45 2.03
N LYS A 123 17.56 -1.62 1.89
CA LYS A 123 16.34 -1.84 1.11
C LYS A 123 15.13 -1.80 2.05
N GLY A 124 14.18 -0.91 1.80
CA GLY A 124 12.85 -0.95 2.40
C GLY A 124 11.85 -1.53 1.40
N TYR A 125 10.77 -2.10 1.90
CA TYR A 125 9.67 -2.60 1.06
C TYR A 125 8.39 -1.87 1.44
N LEU A 126 7.58 -1.53 0.43
CA LEU A 126 6.32 -0.83 0.59
C LEU A 126 5.23 -1.52 -0.23
N LEU A 127 4.05 -1.70 0.36
CA LEU A 127 2.86 -2.15 -0.35
C LEU A 127 2.23 -0.97 -1.08
N MET A 128 2.04 -1.12 -2.39
CA MET A 128 1.41 -0.15 -3.27
C MET A 128 0.09 -0.72 -3.80
N LEU A 129 -0.99 0.02 -3.58
CA LEU A 129 -2.31 -0.23 -4.15
C LEU A 129 -2.37 0.39 -5.54
N ARG A 130 -2.56 -0.41 -6.59
CA ARG A 130 -2.70 0.07 -7.98
C ARG A 130 -4.17 0.15 -8.34
N LEU A 131 -4.64 1.35 -8.70
CA LEU A 131 -6.02 1.56 -9.14
C LEU A 131 -6.13 1.56 -10.68
N ALA A 132 -7.33 1.24 -11.18
CA ALA A 132 -7.70 1.20 -12.60
C ALA A 132 -7.49 2.54 -13.29
N ALA A 133 -7.65 3.64 -12.56
CA ALA A 133 -7.40 5.00 -13.02
C ALA A 133 -5.91 5.31 -13.24
N GLY A 134 -5.00 4.35 -13.06
CA GLY A 134 -3.58 4.46 -13.40
C GLY A 134 -2.68 5.04 -12.31
N PHE A 135 -3.23 5.43 -11.16
CA PHE A 135 -2.42 5.87 -10.02
C PHE A 135 -2.15 4.74 -9.03
N SER A 136 -0.98 4.80 -8.39
CA SER A 136 -0.57 3.86 -7.34
C SER A 136 -0.46 4.60 -6.01
N TYR A 137 -1.10 4.06 -4.96
CA TYR A 137 -1.13 4.68 -3.64
C TYR A 137 -0.43 3.78 -2.61
N PRO A 138 0.52 4.30 -1.82
CA PRO A 138 1.19 3.51 -0.80
C PRO A 138 0.25 3.17 0.34
N LEU A 139 0.20 1.91 0.74
CA LEU A 139 -0.62 1.43 1.86
C LEU A 139 -0.15 2.00 3.20
N THR A 140 1.15 2.24 3.33
CA THR A 140 1.77 2.88 4.50
C THR A 140 2.64 4.04 4.03
N GLN A 141 2.69 5.14 4.76
CA GLN A 141 3.50 6.29 4.37
C GLN A 141 4.99 6.08 4.72
N SER A 142 5.26 5.19 5.66
CA SER A 142 6.62 4.89 6.11
C SER A 142 7.08 3.50 5.66
N ALA A 143 8.14 3.48 4.83
CA ALA A 143 8.80 2.24 4.40
C ALA A 143 9.40 1.54 5.61
N THR A 144 8.96 0.32 5.89
CA THR A 144 9.60 -0.49 6.93
C THR A 144 10.92 -1.03 6.40
N LEU A 145 11.99 -0.84 7.16
CA LEU A 145 13.14 -1.74 7.05
C LEU A 145 12.69 -3.10 7.59
N GLY A 146 12.55 -4.09 6.72
CA GLY A 146 12.10 -5.41 7.09
C GLY A 146 12.39 -6.43 6.00
N ASP A 147 12.28 -7.71 6.36
CA ASP A 147 12.41 -8.80 5.41
C ASP A 147 11.26 -8.75 4.40
N ARG A 148 11.62 -8.89 3.12
CA ARG A 148 10.68 -8.88 1.98
C ARG A 148 9.51 -9.84 2.18
N ASN A 149 9.79 -10.98 2.80
CA ASN A 149 8.82 -12.06 3.00
C ASN A 149 7.61 -11.64 3.84
N ASP A 150 7.77 -10.82 4.88
CA ASP A 150 6.65 -10.39 5.71
C ASP A 150 5.70 -9.47 4.94
N VAL A 151 6.27 -8.60 4.11
CA VAL A 151 5.53 -7.67 3.25
C VAL A 151 4.84 -8.41 2.12
N GLU A 152 5.50 -9.40 1.52
CA GLU A 152 4.92 -10.28 0.50
C GLU A 152 3.82 -11.18 1.08
N ALA A 153 3.98 -11.71 2.30
CA ALA A 153 2.94 -12.49 2.96
C ALA A 153 1.68 -11.65 3.19
N MET A 154 1.84 -10.39 3.59
CA MET A 154 0.69 -9.47 3.68
C MET A 154 0.10 -9.09 2.33
N ALA A 155 0.93 -8.92 1.29
CA ALA A 155 0.44 -8.74 -0.07
C ALA A 155 -0.44 -9.92 -0.50
N ALA A 156 0.02 -11.15 -0.25
CA ALA A 156 -0.70 -12.38 -0.57
C ALA A 156 -2.00 -12.50 0.24
N LEU A 157 -1.98 -12.17 1.52
CA LEU A 157 -3.19 -12.13 2.36
C LEU A 157 -4.21 -11.13 1.83
N LEU A 158 -3.78 -9.94 1.43
CA LEU A 158 -4.65 -8.92 0.85
C LEU A 158 -5.21 -9.35 -0.51
N LYS A 159 -4.37 -9.90 -1.40
CA LYS A 159 -4.81 -10.43 -2.71
C LYS A 159 -5.86 -11.52 -2.56
N ARG A 160 -5.61 -12.49 -1.67
CA ARG A 160 -6.55 -13.56 -1.35
C ARG A 160 -7.83 -13.03 -0.72
N PHE A 161 -7.72 -12.05 0.19
CA PHE A 161 -8.89 -11.45 0.80
C PHE A 161 -9.75 -10.73 -0.24
N LEU A 162 -9.14 -10.00 -1.17
CA LEU A 162 -9.85 -9.18 -2.14
C LEU A 162 -10.30 -9.95 -3.39
N GLY A 163 -9.84 -11.19 -3.59
CA GLY A 163 -10.14 -11.96 -4.80
C GLY A 163 -9.54 -11.33 -6.06
N LEU A 164 -8.46 -10.54 -5.92
CA LEU A 164 -7.87 -9.78 -7.03
C LEU A 164 -7.33 -10.68 -8.15
N GLU A 165 -6.95 -11.92 -7.82
CA GLU A 165 -6.49 -12.92 -8.80
C GLU A 165 -7.62 -13.34 -9.76
N GLU A 166 -8.85 -13.45 -9.28
CA GLU A 166 -10.03 -13.77 -10.10
C GLU A 166 -10.43 -12.58 -10.99
N LEU A 167 -10.31 -11.35 -10.46
CA LEU A 167 -10.57 -10.12 -11.22
C LEU A 167 -9.52 -9.87 -12.31
N GLN A 168 -8.24 -10.19 -12.04
CA GLN A 168 -7.18 -10.10 -13.05
C GLN A 168 -7.37 -11.14 -14.17
N GLN A 169 -7.69 -12.38 -13.83
CA GLN A 169 -7.97 -13.42 -14.83
C GLN A 169 -9.20 -13.09 -15.69
N SER A 170 -10.27 -12.58 -15.08
CA SER A 170 -11.48 -12.18 -15.81
C SER A 170 -11.18 -11.05 -16.80
N ARG A 171 -10.38 -10.05 -16.38
CA ARG A 171 -10.01 -8.94 -17.27
C ARG A 171 -9.04 -9.38 -18.38
N GLN A 172 -8.09 -10.27 -18.09
CA GLN A 172 -7.21 -10.81 -19.13
C GLN A 172 -8.00 -11.59 -20.18
N GLN A 173 -9.02 -12.36 -19.77
CA GLN A 173 -9.94 -13.00 -20.72
C GLN A 173 -10.78 -12.01 -21.52
N GLU A 174 -11.23 -10.91 -20.91
CA GLU A 174 -11.94 -9.84 -21.64
C GLU A 174 -11.02 -9.12 -22.64
N GLU A 175 -9.79 -8.78 -22.25
CA GLU A 175 -8.79 -8.15 -23.12
C GLU A 175 -8.36 -9.10 -24.27
N GLU A 176 -8.16 -10.39 -23.98
CA GLU A 176 -7.87 -11.42 -24.99
C GLU A 176 -9.07 -11.67 -25.92
N ALA A 177 -10.31 -11.55 -25.44
CA ALA A 177 -11.50 -11.67 -26.28
C ALA A 177 -11.76 -10.41 -27.13
N GLU A 178 -11.38 -9.22 -26.63
CA GLU A 178 -11.52 -7.95 -27.35
C GLU A 178 -10.45 -7.76 -28.43
N TYR A 179 -9.24 -8.28 -28.22
CA TYR A 179 -8.13 -8.19 -29.18
C TYR A 179 -7.91 -9.47 -30.02
N GLY A 180 -8.33 -10.64 -29.54
CA GLY A 180 -8.19 -11.92 -30.24
C GLY A 180 -9.28 -12.17 -31.30
N GLY A 181 -10.28 -11.30 -31.40
CA GLY A 181 -11.37 -11.41 -32.38
C GLY A 181 -11.06 -10.84 -33.77
N GLU A 182 -9.91 -10.18 -33.96
CA GLU A 182 -9.56 -9.50 -35.23
C GLU A 182 -8.52 -10.28 -36.08
N GLU A 183 -7.86 -11.31 -35.55
CA GLU A 183 -6.81 -12.04 -36.29
C GLU A 183 -7.30 -13.30 -37.03
N GLU A 184 -8.56 -13.73 -36.85
CA GLU A 184 -9.07 -14.97 -37.48
C GLU A 184 -9.86 -14.76 -38.79
N GLU A 185 -10.17 -13.53 -39.22
CA GLU A 185 -10.95 -13.29 -40.46
C GLU A 185 -10.11 -13.06 -41.74
N GLU A 186 -8.77 -12.90 -41.65
CA GLU A 186 -7.94 -12.62 -42.85
C GLU A 186 -7.28 -13.86 -43.49
N GLU A 187 -7.22 -15.03 -42.82
CA GLU A 187 -6.54 -16.21 -43.38
C GLU A 187 -7.42 -17.16 -44.23
N GLU A 188 -8.75 -17.03 -44.21
CA GLU A 188 -9.63 -17.93 -45.00
C GLU A 188 -9.87 -17.49 -46.46
N ALA A 189 -9.37 -16.31 -46.89
CA ALA A 189 -9.62 -15.80 -48.24
C ALA A 189 -8.59 -16.24 -49.32
N GLU A 190 -7.43 -16.80 -48.96
CA GLU A 190 -6.36 -17.12 -49.93
C GLU A 190 -6.21 -18.61 -50.32
N SER A 191 -7.12 -19.51 -49.93
CA SER A 191 -6.98 -20.95 -50.22
C SER A 191 -7.97 -21.55 -51.22
N LEU A 192 -8.85 -20.76 -51.84
CA LEU A 192 -9.92 -21.26 -52.73
C LEU A 192 -9.85 -20.71 -54.17
N ASP A 193 -8.69 -20.75 -54.84
CA ASP A 193 -8.71 -20.72 -56.31
C ASP A 193 -7.45 -21.33 -56.94
N ASN A 194 -7.33 -22.65 -56.93
CA ASN A 194 -6.50 -23.31 -57.95
C ASN A 194 -6.92 -24.77 -58.18
N SER A 195 -8.13 -24.98 -58.68
CA SER A 195 -8.48 -26.25 -59.32
C SER A 195 -9.49 -26.04 -60.44
N SER A 196 -8.99 -25.96 -61.68
CA SER A 196 -9.78 -26.39 -62.83
C SER A 196 -8.84 -26.84 -63.96
N ASP A 197 -8.65 -28.16 -64.03
CA ASP A 197 -8.19 -28.89 -65.21
C ASP A 197 -9.14 -28.64 -66.40
N SER A 198 -8.59 -28.58 -67.62
CA SER A 198 -9.26 -29.01 -68.85
C SER A 198 -8.27 -29.15 -70.03
N ASP A 199 -7.84 -30.39 -70.22
CA ASP A 199 -7.50 -31.15 -71.45
C ASP A 199 -7.51 -30.50 -72.86
N GLY A 200 -6.48 -30.87 -73.64
CA GLY A 200 -6.64 -31.54 -74.96
C GLY A 200 -6.33 -30.77 -76.25
N GLU A 201 -5.23 -31.10 -76.95
CA GLU A 201 -5.24 -31.78 -78.28
C GLU A 201 -3.82 -31.93 -78.91
N ALA A 202 -3.72 -32.97 -79.75
CA ALA A 202 -2.56 -33.50 -80.49
C ALA A 202 -2.06 -32.51 -81.60
N ASP A 203 -0.97 -32.69 -82.35
CA ASP A 203 -0.48 -33.88 -83.03
C ASP A 203 0.90 -33.60 -83.69
N LYS A 204 1.53 -34.69 -84.15
CA LYS A 204 2.83 -34.86 -84.84
C LYS A 204 3.28 -33.78 -85.86
N LEU A 205 4.59 -33.53 -85.89
CA LEU A 205 5.52 -33.98 -86.97
C LEU A 205 6.99 -33.66 -86.62
#